data_AF-A0A537IIB7-F1
#
_entry.id   AF-A0A537IIB7-F1
#
_cell.length_a   1.000
_cell.length_b   1.000
_cell.length_c   1.000
_cell.angle_alpha   90.00
_cell.angle_beta   90.00
_cell.angle_gamma   90.00
#
_symmetry.space_group_name_H-M   'P 1'
#
loop_
_entity.id
_entity.type
_entity.pdbx_description
1 polymer ?
#
loop_
_entity_poly.entity_id
_entity_poly.type
_entity_poly.pdbx_seq_one_letter_code
_entity_poly.pdbx_strand_id
1 'polypeptide(L)' 'SRLVDADGEATETQVWLDFARGCGYLTQEDYARLLSRCEEVGRMLGSMIAFPKRFSA' A
#
# COMPACT_ATOMS: atom_id res chain seq x y z
N SER A 1 2.51 15.81 -3.53
CA SER A 1 1.04 16.01 -3.72
C SER A 1 0.43 14.99 -2.82
N ARG A 2 -0.57 15.32 -1.99
CA ARG A 2 -1.03 14.43 -0.90
C ARG A 2 -1.28 12.97 -1.33
N LEU A 3 -1.74 12.73 -2.55
CA LEU A 3 -1.94 11.38 -3.09
C LEU A 3 -0.63 10.66 -3.46
N VAL A 4 0.33 11.38 -4.05
CA VAL A 4 1.68 10.84 -4.35
C VAL A 4 2.43 10.55 -3.06
N ASP A 5 2.28 11.42 -2.07
CA ASP A 5 2.89 11.24 -0.75
C ASP A 5 2.30 9.98 -0.08
N ALA A 6 0.96 9.81 -0.13
CA ALA A 6 0.28 8.60 0.36
C ALA A 6 0.65 7.32 -0.39
N ASP A 7 0.86 7.36 -1.71
CA ASP A 7 1.31 6.22 -2.51
C ASP A 7 2.75 5.78 -2.11
N GLY A 8 3.60 6.76 -1.81
CA GLY A 8 4.92 6.53 -1.20
C GLY A 8 4.82 5.84 0.17
N GLU A 9 4.03 6.40 1.09
CA GLU A 9 3.82 5.82 2.43
C GLU A 9 3.23 4.40 2.38
N ALA A 10 2.34 4.12 1.42
CA ALA A 10 1.78 2.79 1.19
C ALA A 10 2.85 1.80 0.70
N THR A 11 3.78 2.25 -0.15
CA THR A 11 4.93 1.44 -0.60
C THR A 11 5.89 1.17 0.56
N GLU A 12 6.20 2.17 1.38
CA GLU A 12 7.03 2.00 2.59
C GLU A 12 6.41 0.99 3.57
N THR A 13 5.08 1.01 3.73
CA THR A 13 4.37 0.04 4.57
C THR A 13 4.58 -1.40 4.09
N GLN A 14 4.62 -1.64 2.77
CA GLN A 14 4.89 -2.98 2.23
C GLN A 14 6.31 -3.45 2.57
N VAL A 15 7.30 -2.56 2.50
CA VAL A 15 8.68 -2.85 2.92
C VAL A 15 8.73 -3.23 4.41
N TRP A 16 7.93 -2.57 5.26
CA TRP A 16 7.84 -2.95 6.68
C TRP A 16 7.19 -4.32 6.89
N LEU A 17 6.24 -4.74 6.05
CA LEU A 17 5.69 -6.10 6.10
C LEU A 17 6.75 -7.13 5.73
N ASP A 18 7.59 -6.86 4.72
CA ASP A 18 8.71 -7.73 4.33
C ASP A 18 9.69 -7.90 5.49
N PHE A 19 10.05 -6.79 6.15
CA PHE A 19 10.92 -6.83 7.32
C PHE A 19 10.30 -7.60 8.48
N ALA A 20 9.03 -7.33 8.81
CA ALA A 20 8.33 -8.00 9.90
C ALA A 20 8.23 -9.51 9.68
N ARG A 21 7.96 -9.95 8.44
CA ARG A 21 8.01 -11.37 8.07
C ARG A 21 9.43 -11.93 8.16
N GLY A 22 10.43 -11.21 7.64
CA GLY A 22 11.83 -11.63 7.66
C GLY A 22 12.37 -11.82 9.08
N CYS A 23 11.90 -11.02 10.03
CA CYS A 23 12.20 -11.14 11.46
C CYS A 23 11.32 -12.15 12.21
N GLY A 24 10.37 -12.81 11.54
CA GLY A 24 9.47 -13.80 12.15
C GLY A 24 8.35 -13.22 13.00
N TYR A 25 8.07 -11.91 12.93
CA TYR A 25 6.94 -11.28 13.63
C TYR A 25 5.60 -11.56 12.95
N LEU A 26 5.61 -11.94 11.67
CA LEU A 26 4.42 -12.30 10.90
C LEU A 26 4.52 -13.73 10.39
N THR A 27 3.39 -14.45 10.46
CA THR A 27 3.22 -15.71 9.74
C THR A 27 3.13 -15.43 8.24
N GLN A 28 3.37 -16.45 7.41
CA GLN A 28 3.21 -16.32 5.95
C GLN A 28 1.78 -15.92 5.57
N GLU A 29 0.79 -16.46 6.30
CA GLU A 29 -0.64 -16.18 6.06
C GLU A 29 -0.98 -14.73 6.40
N ASP A 30 -0.56 -14.24 7.57
CA ASP A 30 -0.80 -12.85 7.96
C ASP A 30 -0.08 -11.86 7.05
N TYR A 31 1.18 -12.15 6.69
CA TYR A 31 1.92 -11.34 5.72
C TYR A 31 1.18 -11.26 4.38
N ALA A 32 0.75 -12.40 3.82
CA ALA A 32 0.05 -12.42 2.54
C ALA A 32 -1.28 -11.65 2.59
N ARG A 33 -2.04 -11.82 3.68
CA ARG A 33 -3.29 -11.10 3.92
C ARG A 33 -3.07 -9.59 4.01
N LEU A 34 -2.06 -9.15 4.76
CA LEU A 34 -1.75 -7.73 4.94
C LEU A 34 -1.20 -7.11 3.64
N LEU A 35 -0.30 -7.80 2.94
CA LEU A 35 0.26 -7.34 1.67
C LEU A 35 -0.85 -7.13 0.63
N SER A 36 -1.77 -8.10 0.50
CA SER A 36 -2.91 -7.99 -0.41
C SER A 36 -3.78 -6.75 -0.15
N ARG A 37 -3.93 -6.35 1.11
CA ARG A 37 -4.65 -5.12 1.50
C ARG A 37 -3.86 -3.86 1.15
N CYS A 38 -2.55 -3.84 1.38
CA CYS A 38 -1.70 -2.73 0.98
C CYS A 38 -1.73 -2.52 -0.55
N GLU A 39 -1.68 -3.60 -1.33
CA GLU A 39 -1.80 -3.54 -2.79
C GLU A 39 -3.17 -3.01 -3.25
N GLU A 40 -4.25 -3.36 -2.55
CA GLU A 40 -5.60 -2.83 -2.83
C GLU A 40 -5.64 -1.32 -2.66
N VAL A 41 -5.07 -0.81 -1.57
CA VAL A 41 -4.93 0.64 -1.32
C VAL A 41 -4.07 1.31 -2.39
N GLY A 42 -2.92 0.74 -2.73
CA GLY A 42 -2.03 1.27 -3.78
C GLY A 42 -2.75 1.37 -5.14
N ARG A 43 -3.56 0.37 -5.52
CA ARG A 43 -4.37 0.44 -6.74
C ARG A 43 -5.38 1.58 -6.72
N MET A 44 -6.01 1.84 -5.57
CA MET A 44 -6.95 2.96 -5.42
C MET A 44 -6.23 4.31 -5.54
N LEU A 45 -5.10 4.48 -4.85
CA LEU A 45 -4.29 5.70 -4.91
C LEU A 45 -3.78 5.95 -6.33
N GLY A 46 -3.23 4.93 -6.98
CA GLY A 46 -2.79 5.00 -8.37
C GLY A 46 -3.91 5.40 -9.34
N SER A 47 -5.13 4.87 -9.14
CA SER A 47 -6.31 5.27 -9.93
C SER A 47 -6.68 6.73 -9.72
N MET A 48 -6.62 7.22 -8.47
CA MET A 48 -6.87 8.63 -8.16
C MET A 48 -5.81 9.56 -8.77
N ILE A 49 -4.54 9.16 -8.73
CA ILE A 49 -3.42 9.89 -9.34
C ILE A 49 -3.54 9.92 -10.86
N ALA A 50 -3.92 8.80 -11.49
CA ALA A 50 -4.05 8.69 -12.95
C ALA A 50 -5.28 9.42 -13.49
N PHE A 51 -6.37 9.47 -12.72
CA PHE A 51 -7.64 10.06 -13.15
C PHE A 51 -8.15 11.16 -12.20
N PRO A 52 -7.37 12.23 -11.93
CA PRO A 52 -7.70 13.20 -10.90
C PRO A 52 -9.05 13.90 -11.13
N LYS A 53 -9.45 14.10 -12.39
CA LYS A 53 -10.76 14.69 -12.76
C LYS A 53 -11.98 13.86 -12.32
N ARG A 54 -11.83 12.56 -12.11
CA ARG A 54 -12.91 11.69 -11.60
C ARG A 54 -13.10 11.82 -10.09
N PHE A 55 -12.12 12.40 -9.40
CA PHE A 55 -12.05 12.51 -7.95
C PHE A 55 -11.94 13.96 -7.45
N SER A 56 -11.88 14.93 -8.37
CA SER A 56 -12.04 16.36 -8.09
C SER A 56 -13.54 16.72 -8.14
N ALA A 57 -14.07 17.22 -7.04
CA ALA A 57 -15.42 17.82 -6.97
C ALA A 57 -15.48 19.15 -7.72
#